data_AF-A0A1L3FQ68-F1
#
_entry.id   AF-A0A1L3FQ68-F1
#
_cell.length_a   1.000
_cell.length_b   1.000
_cell.length_c   1.000
_cell.angle_alpha   90.00
_cell.angle_beta   90.00
_cell.angle_gamma   90.00
#
_symmetry.space_group_name_H-M   'P 1'
#
loop_
_entity.id
_entity.type
_entity.pdbx_description
1 polymer ?
#
loop_
_entity_poly.entity_id
_entity_poly.type
_entity_poly.pdbx_seq_one_letter_code
_entity_poly.pdbx_strand_id
1 'polypeptide(L)'
;MDGAGYFWSGETLGERLPDLIEPFSADRIDCAAYTLAVGPEVYVSPSDQSVDPAQVTVRRLSAEEAFTIPPGQFAFLLSEEEVSVPADSIAFISIRARIKFRGLVNVSGFHVDPGYRGQLTFAVFNAGPVPIHLRRGQAIFLIWFARLDRETKFKKDGPVHRGIDIDVVTSVAGELQSFAGLSKKIKDQEKSLSDRIHAIEREQNYYRGIAALVLAIVIALSVNWLKDSLAAKPQQPAVQSQEPPK
;
A
#
# COMPACT_ATOMS: atom_id res chain seq x y z
N MET A 1 -27.77 -30.20 -34.70
CA MET A 1 -27.35 -28.80 -34.49
C MET A 1 -26.78 -28.80 -33.09
N ASP A 2 -25.51 -29.17 -32.97
CA ASP A 2 -24.94 -29.53 -31.68
C ASP A 2 -24.47 -28.25 -31.03
N GLY A 3 -25.38 -27.65 -30.25
CA GLY A 3 -25.21 -26.37 -29.58
C GLY A 3 -24.05 -26.43 -28.61
N ALA A 4 -22.87 -26.01 -29.06
CA ALA A 4 -21.68 -25.85 -28.25
C ALA A 4 -21.92 -24.74 -27.21
N GLY A 5 -22.40 -25.12 -26.03
CA GLY A 5 -22.37 -24.26 -24.85
C GLY A 5 -20.91 -24.02 -24.45
N TYR A 6 -20.46 -22.77 -24.55
CA TYR A 6 -19.08 -22.40 -24.20
C TYR A 6 -18.85 -22.44 -22.69
N PHE A 7 -19.85 -22.13 -21.87
CA PHE A 7 -19.80 -22.20 -20.41
C PHE A 7 -20.74 -23.30 -19.88
N TRP A 8 -20.35 -23.95 -18.79
CA TRP A 8 -21.19 -24.93 -18.11
C TRP A 8 -22.38 -24.25 -17.44
N SER A 9 -23.57 -24.82 -17.61
CA SER A 9 -24.78 -24.35 -16.94
C SER A 9 -24.78 -24.77 -15.45
N GLY A 10 -25.70 -24.21 -14.66
CA GLY A 10 -25.88 -24.62 -13.26
C GLY A 10 -26.17 -26.12 -13.11
N GLU A 11 -26.94 -26.69 -14.05
CA GLU A 11 -27.22 -28.13 -14.11
C GLU A 11 -25.95 -28.94 -14.38
N THR A 12 -25.15 -28.52 -15.38
CA THR A 12 -23.87 -29.19 -15.69
C THR A 12 -22.91 -29.09 -14.49
N LEU A 13 -22.89 -27.95 -13.80
CA LEU A 13 -22.10 -27.80 -12.57
C LEU A 13 -22.59 -28.74 -11.48
N GLY A 14 -23.90 -28.87 -11.27
CA GLY A 14 -24.49 -29.79 -10.30
C GLY A 14 -24.18 -31.26 -10.57
N GLU A 15 -24.08 -31.64 -11.84
CA GLU A 15 -23.74 -33.01 -12.26
C GLU A 15 -22.24 -33.31 -12.16
N ARG A 16 -21.37 -32.37 -12.58
CA ARG A 16 -19.91 -32.62 -12.72
C ARG A 16 -19.08 -32.21 -11.52
N LEU A 17 -19.45 -31.14 -10.81
CA LEU A 17 -18.61 -30.61 -9.73
C LEU A 17 -18.49 -31.51 -8.48
N PRO A 18 -19.41 -32.44 -8.14
CA PRO A 18 -19.21 -33.36 -7.02
C PRO A 18 -17.90 -34.15 -7.08
N ASP A 19 -17.40 -34.45 -8.29
CA ASP A 19 -16.15 -35.18 -8.51
C ASP A 19 -14.93 -34.25 -8.71
N LEU A 20 -15.16 -32.94 -8.82
CA LEU A 20 -14.14 -31.96 -9.20
C LEU A 20 -13.84 -30.93 -8.10
N ILE A 21 -14.73 -30.77 -7.11
CA ILE A 21 -14.56 -29.81 -6.03
C ILE A 21 -14.77 -30.51 -4.70
N GLU A 22 -13.83 -30.35 -3.76
CA GLU A 22 -13.94 -30.94 -2.43
C GLU A 22 -13.63 -29.89 -1.34
N PRO A 23 -14.54 -29.63 -0.39
CA PRO A 23 -15.90 -30.18 -0.29
C PRO A 23 -16.87 -29.54 -1.29
N PHE A 24 -17.75 -30.35 -1.89
CA PHE A 24 -18.85 -29.87 -2.74
C PHE A 24 -20.15 -29.68 -1.94
N SER A 25 -20.93 -28.68 -2.33
CA SER A 25 -22.27 -28.37 -1.83
C SER A 25 -23.11 -27.80 -2.97
N ALA A 26 -24.26 -28.40 -3.26
CA ALA A 26 -25.14 -27.97 -4.34
C ALA A 26 -25.69 -26.55 -4.15
N ASP A 27 -25.90 -26.12 -2.89
CA ASP A 27 -26.40 -24.78 -2.54
C ASP A 27 -25.42 -23.65 -2.91
N ARG A 28 -24.17 -23.99 -3.25
CA ARG A 28 -23.15 -23.04 -3.69
C ARG A 28 -23.17 -22.78 -5.19
N ILE A 29 -24.02 -23.47 -5.95
CA ILE A 29 -24.26 -23.16 -7.37
C ILE A 29 -25.07 -21.86 -7.46
N ASP A 30 -24.51 -20.89 -8.17
CA ASP A 30 -25.06 -19.54 -8.34
C ASP A 30 -25.13 -19.23 -9.84
N CYS A 31 -26.31 -19.48 -10.43
CA CYS A 31 -26.52 -19.43 -11.88
C CYS A 31 -25.57 -20.39 -12.62
N ALA A 32 -24.63 -19.84 -13.41
CA ALA A 32 -23.62 -20.59 -14.16
C ALA A 32 -22.25 -20.60 -13.47
N ALA A 33 -22.19 -20.27 -12.18
CA ALA A 33 -20.98 -20.23 -11.37
C ALA A 33 -21.10 -21.16 -10.16
N TYR A 34 -19.96 -21.53 -9.59
CA TYR A 34 -19.87 -22.10 -8.25
C TYR A 34 -19.23 -21.09 -7.30
N THR A 35 -19.76 -20.97 -6.09
CA THR A 35 -19.20 -20.09 -5.07
C THR A 35 -18.20 -20.82 -4.20
N LEU A 36 -16.97 -20.30 -4.12
CA LEU A 36 -15.92 -20.85 -3.24
C LEU A 36 -15.78 -19.98 -1.98
N ALA A 37 -15.37 -20.62 -0.89
CA ALA A 37 -15.21 -19.97 0.41
C ALA A 37 -13.77 -19.57 0.71
N VAL A 38 -13.60 -18.59 1.61
CA VAL A 38 -12.31 -18.30 2.22
C VAL A 38 -11.86 -19.50 3.05
N GLY A 39 -10.67 -19.98 2.76
CA GLY A 39 -10.06 -21.17 3.33
C GLY A 39 -9.26 -20.94 4.61
N PRO A 40 -8.45 -21.92 5.00
CA PRO A 40 -7.74 -21.94 6.28
C PRO A 40 -6.51 -21.05 6.33
N GLU A 41 -6.06 -20.47 5.23
CA GLU A 41 -4.81 -19.70 5.21
C GLU A 41 -5.01 -18.33 4.60
N VAL A 42 -4.37 -17.35 5.24
CA VAL A 42 -4.37 -15.97 4.81
C VAL A 42 -3.00 -15.36 5.03
N TYR A 43 -2.57 -14.54 4.10
CA TYR A 43 -1.52 -13.56 4.31
C TYR A 43 -2.12 -12.16 4.09
N VAL A 44 -1.79 -11.22 4.96
CA VAL A 44 -2.11 -9.79 4.78
C VAL A 44 -0.82 -9.02 4.95
N SER A 45 -0.49 -8.16 3.99
CA SER A 45 0.71 -7.34 4.08
C SER A 45 0.65 -6.42 5.30
N PRO A 46 1.79 -6.15 5.97
CA PRO A 46 1.81 -5.32 7.16
C PRO A 46 1.33 -3.90 6.87
N SER A 47 0.34 -3.44 7.64
CA SER A 47 -0.12 -2.05 7.64
C SER A 47 0.66 -1.16 8.61
N ASP A 48 1.21 -1.76 9.67
CA ASP A 48 2.05 -1.07 10.65
C ASP A 48 3.52 -1.17 10.26
N GLN A 49 4.20 -0.05 10.33
CA GLN A 49 5.61 0.12 9.97
C GLN A 49 6.56 -0.23 11.11
N SER A 50 6.02 -0.52 12.30
CA SER A 50 6.80 -1.07 13.42
C SER A 50 7.10 -2.56 13.24
N VAL A 51 6.33 -3.24 12.38
CA VAL A 51 6.46 -4.67 12.11
C VAL A 51 7.33 -4.85 10.88
N ASP A 52 8.42 -5.60 11.03
CA ASP A 52 9.25 -6.01 9.91
C ASP A 52 8.42 -6.86 8.93
N PRO A 53 8.25 -6.42 7.66
CA PRO A 53 7.52 -7.20 6.66
C PRO A 53 8.05 -8.62 6.47
N ALA A 54 9.35 -8.86 6.73
CA ALA A 54 9.94 -10.19 6.68
C ALA A 54 9.47 -11.12 7.82
N GLN A 55 8.86 -10.58 8.87
CA GLN A 55 8.31 -11.35 9.99
C GLN A 55 6.80 -11.63 9.86
N VAL A 56 6.12 -10.97 8.92
CA VAL A 56 4.70 -11.27 8.64
C VAL A 56 4.65 -12.38 7.61
N THR A 57 4.07 -13.51 8.01
CA THR A 57 3.94 -14.69 7.17
C THR A 57 2.49 -15.16 7.10
N VAL A 58 2.25 -16.22 6.34
CA VAL A 58 0.96 -16.90 6.24
C VAL A 58 0.47 -17.29 7.63
N ARG A 59 -0.77 -16.90 7.93
CA ARG A 59 -1.49 -17.26 9.14
C ARG A 59 -2.52 -18.32 8.82
N ARG A 60 -2.65 -19.30 9.72
CA ARG A 60 -3.71 -20.31 9.67
C ARG A 60 -4.91 -19.84 10.51
N LEU A 61 -6.09 -19.90 9.92
CA LEU A 61 -7.37 -19.47 10.49
C LEU A 61 -8.13 -20.67 11.06
N SER A 62 -8.64 -20.52 12.27
CA SER A 62 -9.64 -21.41 12.87
C SER A 62 -10.98 -21.28 12.14
N ALA A 63 -11.88 -22.24 12.35
CA ALA A 63 -13.23 -22.17 11.78
C ALA A 63 -13.93 -20.87 12.22
N GLU A 64 -14.56 -20.16 11.28
CA GLU A 64 -15.23 -18.87 11.49
C GLU A 64 -14.32 -17.73 12.00
N GLU A 65 -13.00 -17.93 12.07
CA GLU A 65 -12.07 -16.87 12.49
C GLU A 65 -12.11 -15.71 11.50
N ALA A 66 -12.31 -14.51 12.04
CA ALA A 66 -12.35 -13.28 11.28
C ALA A 66 -10.96 -12.65 11.15
N PHE A 67 -10.72 -12.00 10.02
CA PHE A 67 -9.54 -11.20 9.76
C PHE A 67 -9.92 -9.94 9.00
N THR A 68 -8.96 -9.01 8.89
CA THR A 68 -9.17 -7.71 8.27
C THR A 68 -8.10 -7.46 7.22
N ILE A 69 -8.51 -6.94 6.07
CA ILE A 69 -7.61 -6.40 5.04
C ILE A 69 -7.72 -4.87 5.13
N PRO A 70 -6.73 -4.18 5.72
CA PRO A 70 -6.75 -2.73 5.81
C PRO A 70 -6.69 -2.05 4.43
N PRO A 71 -7.11 -0.78 4.31
CA PRO A 71 -6.94 0.00 3.09
C PRO A 71 -5.49 0.00 2.60
N GLY A 72 -5.30 -0.16 1.29
CA GLY A 72 -3.99 -0.13 0.65
C GLY A 72 -3.10 -1.34 0.93
N GLN A 73 -3.66 -2.41 1.51
CA GLN A 73 -2.93 -3.66 1.77
C GLN A 73 -3.25 -4.72 0.73
N PHE A 74 -2.23 -5.53 0.46
CA PHE A 74 -2.30 -6.74 -0.34
C PHE A 74 -2.61 -7.93 0.57
N ALA A 75 -3.36 -8.91 0.08
CA ALA A 75 -3.57 -10.16 0.78
C ALA A 75 -3.56 -11.35 -0.17
N PHE A 76 -3.12 -12.51 0.32
CA PHE A 76 -3.36 -13.80 -0.31
C PHE A 76 -4.40 -14.54 0.51
N LEU A 77 -5.48 -14.97 -0.13
CA LEU A 77 -6.56 -15.73 0.47
C LEU A 77 -6.60 -17.11 -0.18
N LEU A 78 -6.50 -18.18 0.61
CA LEU A 78 -6.69 -19.52 0.10
C LEU A 78 -8.19 -19.84 -0.04
N SER A 79 -8.61 -20.67 -1.00
CA SER A 79 -9.96 -21.25 -1.00
C SER A 79 -10.10 -22.33 0.07
N GLU A 80 -11.31 -22.55 0.58
CA GLU A 80 -11.59 -23.71 1.43
C GLU A 80 -11.54 -25.00 0.59
N GLU A 81 -12.10 -24.94 -0.62
CA GLU A 81 -12.22 -26.07 -1.53
C GLU A 81 -10.95 -26.36 -2.32
N GLU A 82 -10.65 -27.65 -2.49
CA GLU A 82 -9.75 -28.17 -3.51
C GLU A 82 -10.52 -28.25 -4.84
N VAL A 83 -9.95 -27.68 -5.91
CA VAL A 83 -10.55 -27.61 -7.25
C VAL A 83 -9.71 -28.42 -8.23
N SER A 84 -10.39 -29.26 -9.02
CA SER A 84 -9.84 -30.00 -10.14
C SER A 84 -10.46 -29.50 -11.45
N VAL A 85 -9.62 -29.06 -12.39
CA VAL A 85 -10.08 -28.65 -13.73
C VAL A 85 -9.79 -29.77 -14.72
N PRO A 86 -10.81 -30.42 -15.31
CA PRO A 86 -10.59 -31.53 -16.23
C PRO A 86 -10.03 -31.05 -17.57
N ALA A 87 -9.43 -31.98 -18.32
CA ALA A 87 -8.71 -31.70 -19.57
C ALA A 87 -9.61 -31.22 -20.73
N ASP A 88 -10.92 -31.33 -20.59
CA ASP A 88 -11.91 -30.83 -21.56
C ASP A 88 -12.42 -29.42 -21.22
N SER A 89 -11.84 -28.76 -20.21
CA SER A 89 -12.32 -27.47 -19.73
C SER A 89 -11.20 -26.55 -19.25
N ILE A 90 -11.50 -25.26 -19.24
CA ILE A 90 -10.76 -24.20 -18.54
C ILE A 90 -11.71 -23.56 -17.54
N ALA A 91 -11.20 -23.10 -16.39
CA ALA A 91 -12.02 -22.37 -15.44
C ALA A 91 -11.60 -20.91 -15.32
N PHE A 92 -12.54 -20.05 -14.94
CA PHE A 92 -12.33 -18.62 -14.71
C PHE A 92 -12.69 -18.29 -13.27
N ILE A 93 -11.94 -17.38 -12.66
CA ILE A 93 -12.13 -17.01 -11.26
C ILE A 93 -12.40 -15.53 -11.08
N SER A 94 -13.15 -15.23 -10.03
CA SER A 94 -13.53 -13.86 -9.67
C SER A 94 -13.95 -13.79 -8.21
N ILE A 95 -14.31 -12.59 -7.80
CA ILE A 95 -14.86 -12.29 -6.47
C ILE A 95 -16.29 -11.81 -6.65
N ARG A 96 -17.19 -12.16 -5.73
CA ARG A 96 -18.57 -11.69 -5.74
C ARG A 96 -18.63 -10.17 -5.75
N ALA A 97 -19.50 -9.61 -6.59
CA ALA A 97 -19.60 -8.15 -6.81
C ALA A 97 -19.79 -7.36 -5.50
N ARG A 98 -20.59 -7.87 -4.56
CA ARG A 98 -20.80 -7.27 -3.24
C ARG A 98 -19.50 -7.04 -2.47
N ILE A 99 -18.51 -7.92 -2.60
CA ILE A 99 -17.21 -7.79 -1.95
C ILE A 99 -16.30 -6.87 -2.78
N LYS A 100 -16.31 -7.01 -4.12
CA LYS A 100 -15.55 -6.13 -5.02
C LYS A 100 -15.88 -4.65 -4.83
N PHE A 101 -17.17 -4.31 -4.70
CA PHE A 101 -17.60 -2.93 -4.50
C PHE A 101 -17.21 -2.32 -3.15
N ARG A 102 -16.70 -3.12 -2.20
CA ARG A 102 -16.07 -2.60 -0.98
C ARG A 102 -14.62 -2.14 -1.22
N GLY A 103 -14.11 -2.29 -2.44
CA GLY A 103 -12.75 -1.97 -2.82
C GLY A 103 -11.81 -3.18 -2.94
N LEU A 104 -12.31 -4.41 -2.78
CA LEU A 104 -11.48 -5.61 -2.93
C LEU A 104 -11.25 -5.93 -4.41
N VAL A 105 -10.05 -5.66 -4.90
CA VAL A 105 -9.64 -5.91 -6.27
C VAL A 105 -8.96 -7.27 -6.35
N ASN A 106 -9.38 -8.10 -7.30
CA ASN A 106 -8.65 -9.34 -7.61
C ASN A 106 -7.43 -9.01 -8.47
N VAL A 107 -6.24 -9.36 -8.00
CA VAL A 107 -4.96 -9.15 -8.71
C VAL A 107 -4.30 -10.48 -9.08
N SER A 108 -4.96 -11.62 -8.80
CA SER A 108 -4.54 -12.94 -9.28
C SER A 108 -4.79 -13.14 -10.78
N GLY A 109 -4.29 -14.26 -11.31
CA GLY A 109 -4.66 -14.74 -12.64
C GLY A 109 -6.17 -14.91 -12.81
N PHE A 110 -6.67 -14.66 -14.01
CA PHE A 110 -8.11 -14.70 -14.31
C PHE A 110 -8.66 -16.12 -14.55
N HIS A 111 -7.80 -17.09 -14.86
CA HIS A 111 -8.20 -18.44 -15.23
C HIS A 111 -7.41 -19.51 -14.47
N VAL A 112 -7.92 -20.73 -14.52
CA VAL A 112 -7.30 -21.95 -13.99
C VAL A 112 -7.20 -22.94 -15.14
N ASP A 113 -5.98 -23.41 -15.39
CA ASP A 113 -5.65 -24.25 -16.54
C ASP A 113 -6.25 -25.67 -16.47
N PRO A 114 -6.50 -26.28 -17.64
CA PRO A 114 -6.83 -27.71 -17.72
C PRO A 114 -5.78 -28.57 -16.99
N GLY A 115 -6.24 -29.55 -16.22
CA GLY A 115 -5.41 -30.46 -15.42
C GLY A 115 -5.00 -29.92 -14.05
N TYR A 116 -5.31 -28.67 -13.70
CA TYR A 116 -5.03 -28.13 -12.38
C TYR A 116 -5.74 -28.93 -11.29
N ARG A 117 -5.07 -29.16 -10.16
CA ARG A 117 -5.62 -29.74 -8.93
C ARG A 117 -5.07 -29.02 -7.72
N GLY A 118 -5.94 -28.56 -6.83
CA GLY A 118 -5.53 -27.91 -5.59
C GLY A 118 -6.48 -26.83 -5.10
N GLN A 119 -6.20 -26.28 -3.93
CA GLN A 119 -6.83 -25.06 -3.47
C GLN A 119 -6.36 -23.88 -4.33
N LEU A 120 -7.19 -22.85 -4.46
CA LEU A 120 -6.90 -21.66 -5.25
C LEU A 120 -6.40 -20.54 -4.34
N THR A 121 -5.28 -19.93 -4.70
CA THR A 121 -4.78 -18.73 -4.02
C THR A 121 -5.26 -17.47 -4.73
N PHE A 122 -6.06 -16.68 -4.02
CA PHE A 122 -6.56 -15.38 -4.49
C PHE A 122 -5.66 -14.27 -3.96
N ALA A 123 -4.85 -13.72 -4.85
CA ALA A 123 -4.17 -12.45 -4.64
C ALA A 123 -5.16 -11.29 -4.76
N VAL A 124 -5.31 -10.51 -3.70
CA VAL A 124 -6.27 -9.39 -3.62
C VAL A 124 -5.63 -8.12 -3.08
N PHE A 125 -6.17 -6.98 -3.47
CA PHE A 125 -5.75 -5.66 -2.99
C PHE A 125 -6.96 -4.86 -2.52
N ASN A 126 -6.90 -4.29 -1.32
CA ASN A 126 -7.93 -3.38 -0.86
C ASN A 126 -7.67 -1.95 -1.37
N ALA A 127 -8.29 -1.62 -2.50
CA ALA A 127 -8.29 -0.27 -3.08
C ALA A 127 -9.36 0.66 -2.46
N GLY A 128 -10.16 0.15 -1.53
CA GLY A 128 -11.19 0.91 -0.85
C GLY A 128 -10.64 1.79 0.27
N PRO A 129 -11.39 2.83 0.70
CA PRO A 129 -10.97 3.71 1.78
C PRO A 129 -11.20 3.13 3.19
N VAL A 130 -11.87 1.97 3.29
CA VAL A 130 -12.26 1.34 4.57
C VAL A 130 -11.71 -0.09 4.70
N PRO A 131 -11.44 -0.57 5.93
CA PRO A 131 -11.05 -1.96 6.15
C PRO A 131 -12.12 -2.94 5.67
N ILE A 132 -11.68 -4.06 5.11
CA ILE A 132 -12.56 -5.15 4.67
C ILE A 132 -12.43 -6.30 5.66
N HIS A 133 -13.51 -6.60 6.36
CA HIS A 133 -13.59 -7.73 7.28
C HIS A 133 -14.13 -8.97 6.56
N LEU A 134 -13.41 -10.07 6.69
CA LEU A 134 -13.74 -11.38 6.14
C LEU A 134 -13.58 -12.43 7.24
N ARG A 135 -14.13 -13.62 7.02
CA ARG A 135 -13.92 -14.78 7.88
C ARG A 135 -13.71 -16.04 7.06
N ARG A 136 -13.01 -17.03 7.63
CA ARG A 136 -12.96 -18.37 7.06
C ARG A 136 -14.38 -18.92 6.89
N GLY A 137 -14.61 -19.67 5.81
CA GLY A 137 -15.91 -20.22 5.43
C GLY A 137 -16.82 -19.25 4.67
N GLN A 138 -16.47 -17.97 4.58
CA GLN A 138 -17.29 -17.00 3.85
C GLN A 138 -17.20 -17.21 2.33
N ALA A 139 -18.33 -17.51 1.69
CA ALA A 139 -18.43 -17.67 0.24
C ALA A 139 -18.30 -16.32 -0.49
N ILE A 140 -17.10 -16.01 -0.97
CA ILE A 140 -16.80 -14.72 -1.63
C ILE A 140 -16.22 -14.87 -3.03
N PHE A 141 -15.75 -16.05 -3.39
CA PHE A 141 -15.14 -16.30 -4.68
C PHE A 141 -16.15 -16.94 -5.62
N LEU A 142 -15.93 -16.76 -6.92
CA LEU A 142 -16.73 -17.34 -7.98
C LEU A 142 -15.79 -18.09 -8.92
N ILE A 143 -16.22 -19.27 -9.37
CA ILE A 143 -15.58 -20.02 -10.44
C ILE A 143 -16.60 -20.40 -11.51
N TRP A 144 -16.24 -20.20 -12.78
CA TRP A 144 -16.98 -20.66 -13.95
C TRP A 144 -16.15 -21.65 -14.72
N PHE A 145 -16.78 -22.61 -15.37
CA PHE A 145 -16.10 -23.56 -16.25
C PHE A 145 -16.54 -23.32 -17.68
N ALA A 146 -15.57 -23.34 -18.60
CA ALA A 146 -15.80 -23.27 -20.02
C ALA A 146 -15.26 -24.53 -20.70
N ARG A 147 -16.06 -25.08 -21.61
CA ARG A 147 -15.70 -26.28 -22.37
C ARG A 147 -14.72 -25.89 -23.49
N LEU A 148 -13.68 -26.69 -23.65
CA LEU A 148 -12.76 -26.59 -24.79
C LEU A 148 -13.37 -27.25 -26.03
N ASP A 149 -12.90 -26.87 -27.23
CA ASP A 149 -13.36 -27.49 -28.49
C ASP A 149 -13.09 -29.00 -28.53
N ARG A 150 -12.07 -29.46 -27.79
CA ARG A 150 -11.70 -30.86 -27.58
C ARG A 150 -10.95 -31.04 -26.26
N GLU A 151 -10.81 -32.28 -25.82
CA GLU A 151 -9.90 -32.60 -24.70
C GLU A 151 -8.46 -32.26 -25.09
N THR A 152 -7.80 -31.45 -24.26
CA THR A 152 -6.43 -31.01 -24.51
C THR A 152 -5.42 -32.03 -23.98
N LYS A 153 -4.36 -32.26 -24.77
CA LYS A 153 -3.15 -32.95 -24.30
C LYS A 153 -2.23 -32.03 -23.51
N PHE A 154 -2.39 -30.71 -23.67
CA PHE A 154 -1.60 -29.67 -22.99
C PHE A 154 -2.30 -29.30 -21.69
N LYS A 155 -2.08 -30.12 -20.66
CA LYS A 155 -2.69 -29.97 -19.33
C LYS A 155 -1.62 -29.97 -18.26
N LYS A 156 -1.91 -29.36 -17.11
CA LYS A 156 -1.06 -29.46 -15.93
C LYS A 156 -1.04 -30.91 -15.43
N ASP A 157 0.15 -31.36 -15.07
CA ASP A 157 0.45 -32.67 -14.49
C ASP A 157 1.23 -32.55 -13.16
N GLY A 158 1.29 -31.33 -12.61
CA GLY A 158 2.00 -31.01 -11.38
C GLY A 158 1.33 -31.52 -10.10
N PRO A 159 1.98 -31.29 -8.95
CA PRO A 159 1.47 -31.69 -7.65
C PRO A 159 0.17 -30.96 -7.30
N VAL A 160 -0.62 -31.57 -6.40
CA VAL A 160 -1.82 -30.93 -5.85
C VAL A 160 -1.41 -29.74 -4.99
N HIS A 161 -1.87 -28.54 -5.35
CA HIS A 161 -1.54 -27.33 -4.61
C HIS A 161 -2.36 -27.22 -3.33
N ARG A 162 -1.70 -27.10 -2.18
CA ARG A 162 -2.33 -26.96 -0.87
C ARG A 162 -1.59 -25.91 -0.07
N GLY A 163 -2.33 -24.95 0.48
CA GLY A 163 -1.74 -23.82 1.19
C GLY A 163 -1.34 -22.66 0.28
N ILE A 164 -0.90 -21.58 0.90
CA ILE A 164 -0.31 -20.42 0.20
C ILE A 164 1.18 -20.65 0.04
N ASP A 165 1.68 -20.49 -1.20
CA ASP A 165 3.13 -20.58 -1.48
C ASP A 165 3.91 -19.43 -0.82
N ILE A 166 4.90 -19.78 0.00
CA ILE A 166 5.74 -18.84 0.74
C ILE A 166 6.60 -18.01 -0.21
N ASP A 167 7.08 -18.59 -1.32
CA ASP A 167 7.96 -17.88 -2.26
C ASP A 167 7.22 -16.73 -2.96
N VAL A 168 5.92 -16.92 -3.20
CA VAL A 168 5.03 -15.90 -3.74
C VAL A 168 4.81 -14.77 -2.73
N VAL A 169 4.70 -15.09 -1.44
CA VAL A 169 4.59 -14.11 -0.35
C VAL A 169 5.87 -13.27 -0.25
N THR A 170 7.05 -13.90 -0.28
CA THR A 170 8.35 -13.23 -0.18
C THR A 170 8.58 -12.24 -1.33
N SER A 171 8.19 -12.60 -2.55
CA SER A 171 8.36 -11.76 -3.73
C SER A 171 7.54 -10.46 -3.64
N VAL A 172 6.29 -10.55 -3.18
CA VAL A 172 5.40 -9.38 -3.03
C VAL A 172 5.82 -8.49 -1.86
N ALA A 173 6.31 -9.08 -0.77
CA ALA A 173 6.81 -8.32 0.39
C ALA A 173 8.04 -7.45 0.06
N GLY A 174 8.88 -7.88 -0.89
CA GLY A 174 10.08 -7.15 -1.31
C GLY A 174 9.83 -5.94 -2.22
N GLU A 175 8.80 -5.98 -3.08
CA GLU A 175 8.54 -4.93 -4.08
C GLU A 175 7.55 -3.85 -3.61
N LEU A 176 6.64 -4.17 -2.69
CA LEU A 176 5.63 -3.22 -2.22
C LEU A 176 6.21 -2.27 -1.16
N GLN A 177 6.75 -1.13 -1.58
CA GLN A 177 6.68 0.09 -0.76
C GLN A 177 5.18 0.39 -0.58
N SER A 178 4.56 -0.10 0.50
CA SER A 178 3.13 0.09 0.73
C SER A 178 2.77 1.59 0.71
N PHE A 179 1.56 1.94 0.27
CA PHE A 179 1.10 3.34 0.29
C PHE A 179 1.20 3.96 1.70
N ALA A 180 1.08 3.14 2.75
CA ALA A 180 1.34 3.54 4.12
C ALA A 180 2.82 3.89 4.36
N GLY A 181 3.77 3.13 3.80
CA GLY A 181 5.20 3.45 3.81
C GLY A 181 5.52 4.75 3.07
N LEU A 182 4.87 4.99 1.92
CA LEU A 182 4.96 6.27 1.22
C LEU A 182 4.41 7.43 2.06
N SER A 183 3.25 7.25 2.70
CA SER A 183 2.66 8.27 3.58
C SER A 183 3.56 8.59 4.79
N LYS A 184 4.21 7.58 5.38
CA LYS A 184 5.22 7.79 6.43
C LYS A 184 6.37 8.61 5.90
N LYS A 185 6.92 8.23 4.75
CA LYS A 185 8.05 8.94 4.16
C LYS A 185 7.71 10.40 3.92
N ILE A 186 6.47 10.69 3.49
CA ILE A 186 5.95 12.06 3.35
C ILE A 186 5.89 12.75 4.72
N LYS A 187 5.28 12.14 5.75
CA LYS A 187 5.20 12.75 7.10
C LYS A 187 6.56 12.96 7.76
N ASP A 188 7.46 12.00 7.64
CA ASP A 188 8.83 12.07 8.16
C ASP A 188 9.61 13.16 7.42
N GLN A 189 9.39 13.30 6.10
CA GLN A 189 9.94 14.42 5.32
C GLN A 189 9.35 15.76 5.77
N GLU A 190 8.03 15.88 5.95
CA GLU A 190 7.36 17.08 6.48
C GLU A 190 7.91 17.48 7.85
N LYS A 191 8.08 16.51 8.76
CA LYS A 191 8.69 16.74 10.07
C LYS A 191 10.13 17.22 9.94
N SER A 192 10.94 16.57 9.11
CA SER A 192 12.33 16.96 8.89
C SER A 192 12.45 18.36 8.27
N LEU A 193 11.52 18.73 7.39
CA LEU A 193 11.42 20.07 6.80
C LEU A 193 11.08 21.10 7.89
N SER A 194 10.09 20.80 8.73
CA SER A 194 9.71 21.66 9.87
C SER A 194 10.88 21.89 10.84
N ASP A 195 11.59 20.82 11.21
CA ASP A 195 12.75 20.90 12.11
C ASP A 195 13.88 21.75 11.51
N ARG A 196 14.11 21.62 10.19
CA ARG A 196 15.07 22.46 9.46
C ARG A 196 14.64 23.92 9.38
N ILE A 197 13.36 24.19 9.15
CA ILE A 197 12.81 25.56 9.16
C ILE A 197 13.03 26.19 10.54
N HIS A 198 12.69 25.50 11.63
CA HIS A 198 12.91 26.01 12.98
C HIS A 198 14.38 26.18 13.37
N ALA A 199 15.29 25.37 12.80
CA ALA A 199 16.73 25.58 12.95
C ALA A 199 17.16 26.89 12.27
N ILE A 200 16.70 27.11 11.03
CA ILE A 200 16.99 28.33 10.26
C ILE A 200 16.40 29.57 10.96
N GLU A 201 15.17 29.50 11.47
CA GLU A 201 14.55 30.62 12.20
C GLU A 201 15.35 31.01 13.46
N ARG A 202 15.89 30.03 14.18
CA ARG A 202 16.76 30.28 15.34
C ARG A 202 18.06 30.95 14.95
N GLU A 203 18.71 30.48 13.88
CA GLU A 203 19.91 31.14 13.34
C GLU A 203 19.60 32.56 12.89
N GLN A 204 18.51 32.77 12.14
CA GLN A 204 18.10 34.11 11.71
C GLN A 204 17.80 35.04 12.88
N ASN A 205 17.15 34.56 13.94
CA ASN A 205 16.90 35.36 15.14
C ASN A 205 18.19 35.72 15.87
N TYR A 206 19.16 34.80 15.93
CA TYR A 206 20.49 35.09 16.45
C TYR A 206 21.21 36.17 15.64
N TYR A 207 21.23 36.05 14.31
CA TYR A 207 21.83 37.06 13.43
C TYR A 207 21.11 38.41 13.47
N ARG A 208 19.77 38.42 13.57
CA ARG A 208 18.99 39.64 13.78
C ARG A 208 19.34 40.31 15.11
N GLY A 209 19.55 39.53 16.17
CA GLY A 209 20.00 40.04 17.47
C GLY A 209 21.38 40.68 17.42
N ILE A 210 22.35 40.02 16.76
CA ILE A 210 23.68 40.58 16.53
C ILE A 210 23.59 41.85 15.69
N ALA A 211 22.84 41.84 14.58
CA ALA A 211 22.69 43.01 13.73
C ALA A 211 22.08 44.20 14.48
N ALA A 212 21.10 43.97 15.36
CA ALA A 212 20.51 44.99 16.21
C ALA A 212 21.52 45.57 17.22
N LEU A 213 22.36 44.72 17.84
CA LEU A 213 23.42 45.16 18.76
C LEU A 213 24.46 46.01 18.03
N VAL A 214 24.94 45.54 16.88
CA VAL A 214 25.91 46.26 16.05
C VAL A 214 25.34 47.61 15.62
N LEU A 215 24.08 47.65 15.19
CA LEU A 215 23.39 48.89 14.82
C LEU A 215 23.30 49.87 16.01
N ALA A 216 22.98 49.38 17.21
CA ALA A 216 22.93 50.21 18.42
C ALA A 216 24.30 50.81 18.77
N ILE A 217 25.38 50.02 18.64
CA ILE A 217 26.76 50.49 18.85
C ILE A 217 27.13 51.56 17.83
N VAL A 218 26.84 51.34 16.54
CA VAL A 218 27.12 52.31 15.47
C VAL A 218 26.39 53.63 15.72
N ILE A 219 25.12 53.58 16.13
CA ILE A 219 24.34 54.77 16.48
C ILE A 219 24.98 55.51 17.67
N ALA A 220 25.36 54.80 18.74
CA ALA A 220 25.97 55.40 19.93
C ALA A 220 27.30 56.10 19.59
N LEU A 221 28.17 55.44 18.82
CA LEU A 221 29.43 56.01 18.36
C LEU A 221 29.22 57.24 17.45
N SER A 222 28.23 57.17 16.57
CA SER A 222 27.89 58.29 15.67
C SER A 222 27.41 59.52 16.45
N VAL A 223 26.55 59.32 17.45
CA VAL A 223 26.08 60.40 18.34
C VAL A 223 27.25 60.99 19.16
N ASN A 224 28.15 60.14 19.66
CA ASN A 224 29.33 60.60 20.39
C ASN A 224 30.26 61.43 19.50
N TRP A 225 30.55 60.95 18.29
CA TRP A 225 31.37 61.67 17.31
C TRP A 225 30.75 63.02 16.92
N LEU A 226 29.43 63.08 16.75
CA LEU A 226 28.73 64.33 16.44
C LEU A 226 28.84 65.35 17.59
N LYS A 227 28.73 64.88 18.84
CA LYS A 227 28.92 65.74 20.03
C LYS A 227 30.34 66.28 20.11
N ASP A 228 31.35 65.42 19.90
CA ASP A 228 32.75 65.83 19.92
C ASP A 228 33.07 66.82 18.79
N SER A 229 32.52 66.60 17.60
CA SER A 229 32.66 67.52 16.45
C SER A 229 31.95 68.86 16.66
N LEU A 230 30.84 68.90 17.41
CA LEU A 230 30.14 70.14 17.76
C LEU A 230 30.82 70.90 18.90
N ALA A 231 31.48 70.19 19.83
CA ALA A 231 32.27 70.79 20.91
C ALA A 231 33.59 71.38 20.41
N ALA A 232 34.15 70.85 19.33
CA ALA A 232 35.35 71.40 18.67
C ALA A 232 34.99 72.62 17.79
N LYS A 233 34.79 73.80 18.38
CA LYS A 233 34.64 75.07 17.64
C LYS A 233 36.03 75.69 17.33
N PRO A 234 36.28 76.28 16.13
CA PRO A 234 37.61 76.72 15.74
C PRO A 234 38.10 77.96 16.53
N GLN A 235 39.36 77.93 16.95
CA GLN A 235 40.08 79.08 17.51
C GLN A 235 40.42 80.07 16.37
N GLN A 236 39.98 81.33 16.49
CA GLN A 236 40.29 82.40 15.53
C GLN A 236 41.81 82.70 15.51
N PRO A 237 42.45 82.85 14.34
CA PRO A 237 43.85 83.24 14.27
C PRO A 237 44.05 84.73 14.64
N ALA A 238 45.05 85.00 15.47
CA ALA A 238 45.44 86.33 15.93
C ALA A 238 46.02 87.18 14.78
N VAL A 239 45.52 88.41 14.62
CA VAL A 239 46.04 89.40 13.68
C VAL A 239 47.26 90.10 14.31
N GLN A 240 48.44 89.91 13.70
CA GLN A 240 49.65 90.69 13.98
C GLN A 240 49.59 92.04 13.24
N SER A 241 49.81 93.14 13.96
CA SER A 241 50.11 94.47 13.37
C SER A 241 51.16 95.21 14.22
N GLN A 242 52.42 95.00 13.81
CA GLN A 242 53.58 95.91 13.72
C GLN A 242 53.79 97.07 14.73
N GLU A 243 54.94 96.99 15.41
CA GLU A 243 55.79 98.08 15.94
C GLU A 243 56.30 99.01 14.82
N PRO A 244 56.73 100.28 15.07
CA PRO A 244 58.08 100.57 15.61
C PRO A 244 58.20 101.96 16.34
N PRO A 245 59.40 102.56 16.56
CA PRO A 245 60.22 102.36 17.76
C PRO A 245 60.65 103.67 18.48
N LYS A 246 61.05 103.56 19.76
CA LYS A 246 62.41 103.88 20.22
C LYS A 246 62.65 103.36 21.64
#